data_AF-A0A3R9GLB4-F1
#
_entry.id   AF-A0A3R9GLB4-F1
#
_cell.length_a   1.000
_cell.length_b   1.000
_cell.length_c   1.000
_cell.angle_alpha   90.00
_cell.angle_beta   90.00
_cell.angle_gamma   90.00
#
_symmetry.space_group_name_H-M   'P 1'
#
loop_
_entity.id
_entity.type
_entity.pdbx_description
1 polymer ?
#
loop_
_entity_poly.entity_id
_entity_poly.type
_entity_poly.pdbx_seq_one_letter_code
_entity_poly.pdbx_strand_id
1 'polypeptide(L)'
;MKVDVKEAILFAISRYDYAYAYKLAERAGSSVQSDLVLLLEALVERRELNIQSMMNLKLEITRSDLADFQLFCHEDEADEQLVNYLYDLEAKLRNEQLIDFIRAVSPAIYRIFMRLISMQIPDIDCYIHNSRGASYDRWRFEKMRHSDNLYLQNFHAESTVNSSSLTELILQLNLSESVKESAQQLRELEKSVRNPLAHLIKPFDEDELHRTTGFSSQHFMELLIDLAQETGIVYQREPFYFDLANKLIESLL
;
A
#
# COMPACT_ATOMS: atom_id res chain seq x y z
N MET A 1 30.22 7.63 24.15
CA MET A 1 30.40 7.98 22.73
C MET A 1 29.35 9.03 22.37
N LYS A 2 29.76 10.22 21.90
CA LYS A 2 28.82 11.10 21.20
C LYS A 2 28.60 10.46 19.83
N VAL A 3 27.41 9.93 19.59
CA VAL A 3 27.03 9.48 18.24
C VAL A 3 27.04 10.73 17.35
N ASP A 4 27.73 10.65 16.22
CA ASP A 4 27.64 11.70 15.20
C ASP A 4 26.20 11.73 14.68
N VAL A 5 25.54 12.89 14.77
CA VAL A 5 24.13 13.04 14.37
C VAL A 5 23.95 12.68 12.90
N LYS A 6 24.95 12.97 12.06
CA LYS A 6 24.96 12.59 10.64
C LYS A 6 24.92 11.07 10.47
N GLU A 7 25.84 10.35 11.12
CA GLU A 7 25.88 8.88 11.07
C GLU A 7 24.59 8.26 11.61
N ALA A 8 23.99 8.84 12.65
CA ALA A 8 22.72 8.38 13.18
C ALA A 8 21.54 8.56 12.21
N ILE A 9 21.49 9.68 11.50
CA ILE A 9 20.47 9.93 10.47
C ILE A 9 20.66 8.94 9.31
N LEU A 10 21.90 8.74 8.83
CA LEU A 10 22.21 7.78 7.77
C LEU A 10 21.78 6.35 8.14
N PHE A 11 22.06 5.94 9.37
CA PHE A 11 21.60 4.64 9.87
C PHE A 11 20.07 4.55 9.93
N ALA A 12 19.39 5.58 10.41
CA ALA A 12 17.93 5.62 10.51
C ALA A 12 17.26 5.49 9.13
N ILE A 13 17.70 6.28 8.14
CA ILE A 13 17.13 6.25 6.78
C ILE A 13 17.45 4.95 6.05
N SER A 14 18.57 4.29 6.33
CA SER A 14 18.89 2.96 5.78
C SER A 14 17.90 1.88 6.18
N ARG A 15 17.14 2.12 7.27
CA ARG A 15 16.03 1.30 7.75
C ARG A 15 14.68 1.97 7.53
N TYR A 16 14.63 3.00 6.69
CA TYR A 16 13.44 3.80 6.42
C TYR A 16 12.76 4.36 7.70
N ASP A 17 13.51 4.54 8.80
CA ASP A 17 13.00 5.08 10.07
C ASP A 17 13.05 6.62 10.05
N TYR A 18 12.18 7.20 9.23
CA TYR A 18 12.10 8.64 9.04
C TYR A 18 11.66 9.39 10.29
N ALA A 19 10.87 8.76 11.17
CA ALA A 19 10.45 9.37 12.42
C ALA A 19 11.62 9.57 13.38
N TYR A 20 12.55 8.61 13.45
CA TYR A 20 13.77 8.77 14.23
C TYR A 20 14.73 9.76 13.56
N ALA A 21 14.93 9.66 12.25
CA ALA A 21 15.77 10.60 11.48
C ALA A 21 15.30 12.06 11.64
N TYR A 22 14.00 12.30 11.52
CA TYR A 22 13.37 13.62 11.71
C TYR A 22 13.68 14.20 13.10
N LYS A 23 13.47 13.41 14.16
CA LYS A 23 13.76 13.83 15.54
C LYS A 23 15.24 14.14 15.76
N LEU A 24 16.15 13.44 15.08
CA LEU A 24 17.58 13.72 15.14
C LEU A 24 17.91 15.04 14.44
N ALA A 25 17.37 15.27 13.24
CA ALA A 25 17.56 16.49 12.48
C ALA A 25 17.01 17.73 13.20
N GLU A 26 15.81 17.63 13.77
CA GLU A 26 15.18 18.72 14.54
C GLU A 26 16.03 19.12 15.76
N ARG A 27 16.58 18.14 16.48
CA ARG A 27 17.44 18.37 17.65
C ARG A 27 18.83 18.89 17.31
N ALA A 28 19.33 18.63 16.10
CA ALA A 28 20.61 19.14 15.64
C ALA A 28 20.58 20.68 15.46
N GLY A 29 19.38 21.24 15.25
CA GLY A 29 19.09 22.65 15.27
C GLY A 29 19.38 23.38 13.95
N SER A 30 18.33 23.96 13.35
CA SER A 30 18.43 25.12 12.47
C SER A 30 17.25 26.06 12.76
N SER A 31 17.51 27.37 12.85
CA SER A 31 16.50 28.41 13.15
C SER A 31 15.54 28.71 12.00
N VAL A 32 15.52 27.84 10.99
CA VAL A 32 14.64 27.80 9.80
C VAL A 32 14.52 26.31 9.45
N GLN A 33 13.32 25.85 9.05
CA GLN A 33 13.12 24.51 8.45
C GLN A 33 14.13 24.35 7.29
N SER A 34 15.19 23.57 7.50
CA SER A 34 16.09 23.21 6.41
C SER A 34 15.39 22.21 5.50
N ASP A 35 15.80 22.14 4.23
CA ASP A 35 15.25 21.19 3.25
C ASP A 35 15.33 19.74 3.75
N LEU A 36 16.37 19.42 4.52
CA LEU A 36 16.50 18.13 5.22
C LEU A 36 15.32 17.87 6.17
N VAL A 37 14.99 18.84 7.02
CA VAL A 37 13.91 18.71 8.01
C VAL A 37 12.56 18.61 7.31
N LEU A 38 12.31 19.43 6.28
CA LEU A 38 11.09 19.39 5.47
C LEU A 38 10.89 18.05 4.76
N LEU A 39 11.95 17.53 4.13
CA LEU A 39 11.91 16.24 3.44
C LEU A 39 11.65 15.10 4.43
N LEU A 40 12.34 15.10 5.57
CA LEU A 40 12.13 14.10 6.61
C LEU A 40 10.71 14.16 7.20
N GLU A 41 10.17 15.36 7.42
CA GLU A 41 8.78 15.56 7.86
C GLU A 41 7.78 14.97 6.86
N ALA A 42 7.95 15.27 5.57
CA ALA A 42 7.10 14.73 4.52
C ALA A 42 7.17 13.19 4.46
N LEU A 43 8.35 12.59 4.64
CA LEU A 43 8.52 11.13 4.65
C LEU A 43 7.95 10.47 5.92
N VAL A 44 7.91 11.18 7.05
CA VAL A 44 7.19 10.73 8.26
C VAL A 44 5.70 10.63 7.96
N GLU A 45 5.09 11.71 7.46
CA GLU A 45 3.66 11.74 7.09
C GLU A 45 3.34 10.65 6.07
N ARG A 46 4.26 10.41 5.12
CA ARG A 46 4.15 9.34 4.12
C ARG A 46 4.09 7.95 4.76
N ARG A 47 4.99 7.65 5.71
CA ARG A 47 4.98 6.36 6.46
C ARG A 47 3.79 6.23 7.41
N GLU A 48 3.19 7.33 7.85
CA GLU A 48 1.97 7.35 8.63
C GLU A 48 0.68 7.31 7.78
N LEU A 49 0.83 7.17 6.45
CA LEU A 49 -0.26 7.15 5.47
C LEU A 49 -1.07 8.46 5.42
N ASN A 50 -0.51 9.55 5.91
CA ASN A 50 -1.13 10.85 6.01
C ASN A 50 -0.85 11.71 4.77
N ILE A 51 -1.45 11.29 3.65
CA ILE A 51 -1.29 11.95 2.35
C ILE A 51 -1.71 13.42 2.40
N GLN A 52 -2.77 13.75 3.15
CA GLN A 52 -3.26 15.12 3.24
C GLN A 52 -2.26 16.07 3.91
N SER A 53 -1.61 15.65 5.00
CA SER A 53 -0.53 16.42 5.61
C SER A 53 0.64 16.60 4.66
N MET A 54 1.04 15.53 3.94
CA MET A 54 2.10 15.62 2.94
C MET A 54 1.75 16.60 1.81
N MET A 55 0.48 16.63 1.37
CA MET A 55 0.01 17.57 0.35
C MET A 55 0.09 19.03 0.81
N ASN A 56 -0.11 19.29 2.11
CA ASN A 56 0.03 20.64 2.66
C ASN A 56 1.51 21.10 2.67
N LEU A 57 2.45 20.19 2.91
CA LEU A 57 3.90 20.45 2.86
C LEU A 57 4.41 20.69 1.43
N LYS A 58 3.66 20.25 0.41
CA LYS A 58 4.04 20.39 -1.02
C LYS A 58 4.38 21.84 -1.38
N LEU A 59 3.66 22.82 -0.86
CA LEU A 59 3.90 24.24 -1.16
C LEU A 59 5.25 24.74 -0.66
N GLU A 60 5.73 24.22 0.48
CA GLU A 60 7.02 24.58 1.07
C GLU A 60 8.15 23.88 0.30
N ILE A 61 7.97 22.60 -0.02
CA ILE A 61 8.91 21.78 -0.80
C ILE A 61 9.09 22.31 -2.24
N THR A 62 8.01 22.78 -2.87
CA THR A 62 8.08 23.33 -4.24
C THR A 62 8.86 24.66 -4.29
N ARG A 63 9.09 25.31 -3.14
CA ARG A 63 9.84 26.57 -3.03
C ARG A 63 11.29 26.36 -2.61
N SER A 64 11.72 25.12 -2.40
CA SER A 64 13.06 24.77 -1.96
C SER A 64 13.88 24.07 -3.04
N ASP A 65 15.11 23.69 -2.73
CA ASP A 65 15.98 22.95 -3.66
C ASP A 65 15.47 21.51 -3.92
N LEU A 66 14.35 21.13 -3.28
CA LEU A 66 13.64 19.87 -3.46
C LEU A 66 12.63 19.88 -4.62
N ALA A 67 12.46 20.99 -5.33
CA ALA A 67 11.41 21.14 -6.35
C ALA A 67 11.48 20.09 -7.48
N ASP A 68 12.67 19.55 -7.77
CA ASP A 68 12.88 18.50 -8.78
C ASP A 68 12.60 17.08 -8.26
N PHE A 69 12.41 16.91 -6.95
CA PHE A 69 12.06 15.62 -6.37
C PHE A 69 10.56 15.33 -6.56
N GLN A 70 10.26 14.23 -7.25
CA GLN A 70 8.88 13.78 -7.41
C GLN A 70 8.31 13.26 -6.09
N LEU A 71 7.65 14.13 -5.34
CA LEU A 71 7.06 13.79 -4.04
C LEU A 71 5.83 12.89 -4.17
N PHE A 72 5.03 13.10 -5.23
CA PHE A 72 3.76 12.40 -5.51
C PHE A 72 3.83 11.69 -6.85
N CYS A 73 3.26 10.48 -6.92
CA CYS A 73 3.08 9.77 -8.19
C CYS A 73 1.76 10.18 -8.87
N HIS A 74 0.74 10.55 -8.08
CA HIS A 74 -0.60 10.89 -8.56
C HIS A 74 -1.12 12.21 -7.97
N GLU A 75 -1.97 12.89 -8.74
CA GLU A 75 -2.73 14.05 -8.25
C GLU A 75 -4.01 13.63 -7.51
N ASP A 76 -4.61 12.50 -7.90
CA ASP A 76 -5.75 11.92 -7.21
C ASP A 76 -5.34 11.36 -5.84
N GLU A 77 -6.07 11.75 -4.79
CA GLU A 77 -5.76 11.39 -3.42
C GLU A 77 -5.90 9.88 -3.17
N ALA A 78 -6.90 9.22 -3.77
CA ALA A 78 -7.13 7.79 -3.56
C ALA A 78 -6.06 6.94 -4.25
N ASP A 79 -5.64 7.34 -5.44
CA ASP A 79 -4.55 6.72 -6.20
C ASP A 79 -3.20 6.92 -5.49
N GLU A 80 -2.91 8.13 -5.02
CA GLU A 80 -1.70 8.38 -4.23
C GLU A 80 -1.73 7.61 -2.90
N GLN A 81 -2.88 7.52 -2.24
CA GLN A 81 -2.98 6.75 -1.00
C GLN A 81 -2.70 5.26 -1.23
N LEU A 82 -3.15 4.69 -2.35
CA LEU A 82 -2.87 3.30 -2.69
C LEU A 82 -1.38 3.09 -3.00
N VAL A 83 -0.78 3.90 -3.86
CA VAL A 83 0.66 3.76 -4.19
C VAL A 83 1.53 3.97 -2.95
N ASN A 84 1.18 4.95 -2.09
CA ASN A 84 1.88 5.19 -0.84
C ASN A 84 1.82 3.97 0.09
N TYR A 85 0.64 3.37 0.21
CA TYR A 85 0.48 2.14 0.99
C TYR A 85 1.36 1.01 0.47
N LEU A 86 1.49 0.86 -0.85
CA LEU A 86 2.38 -0.13 -1.46
C LEU A 86 3.86 0.17 -1.17
N TYR A 87 4.30 1.43 -1.19
CA TYR A 87 5.67 1.79 -0.78
C TYR A 87 5.92 1.47 0.71
N ASP A 88 4.95 1.72 1.59
CA ASP A 88 5.05 1.39 3.02
C ASP A 88 5.01 -0.14 3.28
N LEU A 89 4.33 -0.93 2.45
CA LEU A 89 4.41 -2.39 2.48
C LEU A 89 5.80 -2.89 2.06
N GLU A 90 6.35 -2.37 0.96
CA GLU A 90 7.67 -2.77 0.49
C GLU A 90 8.77 -2.34 1.48
N ALA A 91 8.65 -1.17 2.13
CA ALA A 91 9.56 -0.74 3.17
C ALA A 91 9.56 -1.70 4.38
N LYS A 92 8.40 -2.24 4.79
CA LYS A 92 8.34 -3.28 5.85
C LYS A 92 9.07 -4.53 5.42
N LEU A 93 8.87 -4.96 4.17
CA LEU A 93 9.48 -6.16 3.63
C LEU A 93 11.02 -6.03 3.59
N ARG A 94 11.52 -4.92 3.04
CA ARG A 94 12.96 -4.61 2.98
C ARG A 94 13.61 -4.47 4.36
N ASN A 95 12.82 -4.16 5.39
CA ASN A 95 13.26 -4.09 6.79
C ASN A 95 13.13 -5.42 7.57
N GLU A 96 12.89 -6.54 6.88
CA GLU A 96 12.69 -7.87 7.48
C GLU A 96 11.46 -7.95 8.41
N GLN A 97 10.49 -7.03 8.27
CA GLN A 97 9.26 -6.98 9.07
C GLN A 97 8.16 -7.84 8.43
N LEU A 98 8.47 -9.10 8.13
CA LEU A 98 7.59 -10.00 7.37
C LEU A 98 6.19 -10.13 7.98
N ILE A 99 6.10 -10.32 9.30
CA ILE A 99 4.81 -10.49 9.98
C ILE A 99 3.93 -9.24 9.81
N ASP A 100 4.53 -8.06 9.92
CA ASP A 100 3.79 -6.79 9.77
C ASP A 100 3.40 -6.54 8.32
N PHE A 101 4.27 -6.88 7.36
CA PHE A 101 3.91 -6.91 5.93
C PHE A 101 2.68 -7.78 5.70
N ILE A 102 2.71 -9.04 6.15
CA ILE A 102 1.60 -9.99 5.97
C ILE A 102 0.31 -9.50 6.62
N ARG A 103 0.36 -8.91 7.82
CA ARG A 103 -0.84 -8.36 8.48
C ARG A 103 -1.43 -7.18 7.73
N ALA A 104 -0.57 -6.41 7.06
CA ALA A 104 -0.93 -5.19 6.34
C ALA A 104 -1.37 -5.44 4.88
N VAL A 105 -1.33 -6.64 4.30
CA VAL A 105 -1.71 -6.80 2.87
C VAL A 105 -3.21 -6.59 2.60
N SER A 106 -4.11 -6.89 3.55
CA SER A 106 -5.56 -6.94 3.30
C SER A 106 -6.18 -5.64 2.76
N PRO A 107 -5.86 -4.44 3.31
CA PRO A 107 -6.37 -3.20 2.73
C PRO A 107 -5.92 -2.97 1.28
N ALA A 108 -4.69 -3.34 0.92
CA ALA A 108 -4.18 -3.24 -0.44
C ALA A 108 -4.93 -4.18 -1.38
N ILE A 109 -5.06 -5.46 -0.98
CA ILE A 109 -5.81 -6.49 -1.74
C ILE A 109 -7.22 -6.00 -2.02
N TYR A 110 -7.94 -5.54 -0.99
CA TYR A 110 -9.31 -5.06 -1.12
C TYR A 110 -9.42 -3.88 -2.11
N ARG A 111 -8.56 -2.86 -1.95
CA ARG A 111 -8.58 -1.68 -2.83
C ARG A 111 -8.25 -2.02 -4.28
N ILE A 112 -7.23 -2.84 -4.51
CA ILE A 112 -6.83 -3.27 -5.85
C ILE A 112 -7.95 -4.08 -6.50
N PHE A 113 -8.56 -5.02 -5.77
CA PHE A 113 -9.66 -5.82 -6.30
C PHE A 113 -10.88 -4.99 -6.65
N MET A 114 -11.25 -4.03 -5.80
CA MET A 114 -12.31 -3.08 -6.11
C MET A 114 -12.00 -2.28 -7.39
N ARG A 115 -10.77 -1.80 -7.57
CA ARG A 115 -10.37 -1.11 -8.80
C ARG A 115 -10.44 -1.99 -10.04
N LEU A 116 -9.94 -3.24 -9.97
CA LEU A 116 -10.05 -4.20 -11.08
C LEU A 116 -11.50 -4.45 -11.48
N ILE A 117 -12.41 -4.55 -10.52
CA ILE A 117 -13.84 -4.70 -10.79
C ILE A 117 -14.40 -3.42 -11.41
N SER A 118 -14.05 -2.24 -10.90
CA SER A 118 -14.51 -0.94 -11.41
C SER A 118 -14.11 -0.68 -12.85
N MET A 119 -13.03 -1.29 -13.35
CA MET A 119 -12.66 -1.20 -14.78
C MET A 119 -13.72 -1.80 -15.71
N GLN A 120 -14.48 -2.81 -15.25
CA GLN A 120 -15.56 -3.44 -16.04
C GLN A 120 -16.96 -3.06 -15.57
N ILE A 121 -17.08 -2.66 -14.30
CA ILE A 121 -18.33 -2.28 -13.65
C ILE A 121 -18.11 -0.93 -12.96
N PRO A 122 -18.06 0.19 -13.70
CA PRO A 122 -17.71 1.50 -13.14
C PRO A 122 -18.65 1.96 -12.02
N ASP A 123 -19.88 1.45 -11.96
CA ASP A 123 -20.87 1.74 -10.93
C ASP A 123 -20.94 0.67 -9.83
N ILE A 124 -19.89 -0.14 -9.62
CA ILE A 124 -19.91 -1.25 -8.64
C ILE A 124 -20.36 -0.81 -7.23
N ASP A 125 -19.97 0.39 -6.80
CA ASP A 125 -20.35 0.96 -5.50
C ASP A 125 -21.87 1.10 -5.33
N CYS A 126 -22.61 1.27 -6.43
CA CYS A 126 -24.07 1.32 -6.41
C CYS A 126 -24.71 -0.01 -5.97
N TYR A 127 -23.95 -1.11 -5.99
CA TYR A 127 -24.37 -2.45 -5.56
C TYR A 127 -23.81 -2.84 -4.19
N ILE A 128 -23.16 -1.90 -3.48
CA ILE A 128 -22.64 -2.11 -2.14
C ILE A 128 -23.47 -1.32 -1.13
N HIS A 129 -23.88 -1.98 -0.05
CA HIS A 129 -24.41 -1.33 1.13
C HIS A 129 -23.25 -1.07 2.09
N ASN A 130 -22.90 0.21 2.25
CA ASN A 130 -21.93 0.62 3.24
C ASN A 130 -22.54 0.45 4.64
N SER A 131 -22.04 -0.55 5.36
CA SER A 131 -22.50 -0.80 6.72
C SER A 131 -21.84 0.22 7.64
N ARG A 132 -22.59 1.22 8.11
CA ARG A 132 -22.04 2.25 9.03
C ARG A 132 -21.34 1.59 10.23
N GLY A 133 -20.12 2.03 10.55
CA GLY A 133 -19.38 1.60 11.74
C GLY A 133 -18.47 0.39 11.51
N ALA A 134 -18.36 -0.50 12.52
CA ALA A 134 -17.42 -1.64 12.52
C ALA A 134 -17.96 -2.89 11.79
N SER A 135 -18.98 -2.74 10.94
CA SER A 135 -19.59 -3.87 10.22
C SER A 135 -19.05 -3.92 8.81
N TYR A 136 -18.86 -5.12 8.27
CA TYR A 136 -18.47 -5.26 6.87
C TYR A 136 -19.56 -4.77 5.92
N ASP A 137 -19.13 -4.22 4.78
CA ASP A 137 -19.99 -3.87 3.67
C ASP A 137 -20.70 -5.11 3.12
N ARG A 138 -21.89 -4.91 2.53
CA ARG A 138 -22.72 -6.00 2.02
C ARG A 138 -23.15 -5.80 0.57
N TRP A 139 -23.20 -6.88 -0.20
CA TRP A 139 -23.72 -6.86 -1.56
C TRP A 139 -25.23 -6.65 -1.61
N ARG A 140 -25.68 -5.84 -2.56
CA ARG A 140 -27.10 -5.64 -2.90
C ARG A 140 -27.50 -6.61 -4.00
N PHE A 141 -27.51 -7.91 -3.71
CA PHE A 141 -27.82 -8.96 -4.69
C PHE A 141 -29.18 -8.80 -5.38
N GLU A 142 -30.17 -8.23 -4.70
CA GLU A 142 -31.45 -7.90 -5.34
C GLU A 142 -31.28 -6.87 -6.45
N LYS A 143 -30.49 -5.81 -6.22
CA LYS A 143 -30.19 -4.79 -7.25
C LYS A 143 -29.34 -5.38 -8.38
N MET A 144 -28.36 -6.22 -8.06
CA MET A 144 -27.49 -6.88 -9.05
C MET A 144 -28.28 -7.75 -10.04
N ARG A 145 -29.25 -8.53 -9.53
CA ARG A 145 -30.14 -9.38 -10.35
C ARG A 145 -30.99 -8.61 -11.35
N HIS A 146 -31.26 -7.33 -11.10
CA HIS A 146 -32.02 -6.44 -11.98
C HIS A 146 -31.12 -5.50 -12.80
N SER A 147 -29.80 -5.63 -12.71
CA SER A 147 -28.88 -4.82 -13.52
C SER A 147 -28.82 -5.35 -14.95
N ASP A 148 -28.43 -4.49 -15.90
CA ASP A 148 -28.18 -4.91 -17.30
C ASP A 148 -26.82 -5.63 -17.46
N ASN A 149 -26.03 -5.76 -16.39
CA ASN A 149 -24.72 -6.38 -16.41
C ASN A 149 -24.81 -7.89 -16.14
N LEU A 150 -24.48 -8.70 -17.13
CA LEU A 150 -24.57 -10.17 -17.06
C LEU A 150 -23.67 -10.78 -15.96
N TYR A 151 -22.52 -10.17 -15.67
CA TYR A 151 -21.65 -10.63 -14.58
C TYR A 151 -22.34 -10.48 -13.22
N LEU A 152 -23.00 -9.33 -12.99
CA LEU A 152 -23.73 -9.07 -11.75
C LEU A 152 -24.97 -9.95 -11.60
N GLN A 153 -25.68 -10.26 -12.69
CA GLN A 153 -26.84 -11.15 -12.64
C GLN A 153 -26.47 -12.57 -12.20
N ASN A 154 -25.31 -13.07 -12.66
CA ASN A 154 -24.82 -14.42 -12.38
C ASN A 154 -23.94 -14.49 -11.12
N PHE A 155 -23.66 -13.36 -10.49
CA PHE A 155 -22.81 -13.30 -9.31
C PHE A 155 -23.54 -13.83 -8.07
N HIS A 156 -22.99 -14.92 -7.51
CA HIS A 156 -23.49 -15.56 -6.30
C HIS A 156 -22.33 -15.74 -5.33
N ALA A 157 -22.37 -15.04 -4.20
CA ALA A 157 -21.34 -15.08 -3.17
C ALA A 157 -21.98 -14.94 -1.78
N GLU A 158 -21.15 -14.99 -0.73
CA GLU A 158 -21.55 -14.55 0.59
C GLU A 158 -22.02 -13.09 0.58
N SER A 159 -22.90 -12.71 1.51
CA SER A 159 -23.46 -11.34 1.56
C SER A 159 -22.43 -10.26 1.81
N THR A 160 -21.28 -10.62 2.37
CA THR A 160 -20.24 -9.68 2.79
C THR A 160 -19.29 -9.35 1.64
N VAL A 161 -18.98 -8.07 1.47
CA VAL A 161 -17.92 -7.62 0.55
C VAL A 161 -16.57 -7.84 1.25
N ASN A 162 -15.84 -8.85 0.82
CA ASN A 162 -14.52 -9.20 1.32
C ASN A 162 -13.64 -9.71 0.17
N SER A 163 -12.36 -9.96 0.42
CA SER A 163 -11.43 -10.46 -0.60
C SER A 163 -11.95 -11.72 -1.31
N SER A 164 -12.68 -12.59 -0.61
CA SER A 164 -13.27 -13.81 -1.18
C SER A 164 -14.34 -13.49 -2.21
N SER A 165 -15.36 -12.72 -1.83
CA SER A 165 -16.46 -12.39 -2.74
C SER A 165 -15.99 -11.50 -3.89
N LEU A 166 -15.00 -10.62 -3.66
CA LEU A 166 -14.36 -9.85 -4.72
C LEU A 166 -13.58 -10.74 -5.70
N THR A 167 -12.85 -11.76 -5.21
CA THR A 167 -12.16 -12.72 -6.08
C THR A 167 -13.16 -13.49 -6.94
N GLU A 168 -14.26 -13.96 -6.35
CA GLU A 168 -15.32 -14.66 -7.08
C GLU A 168 -15.89 -13.82 -8.22
N LEU A 169 -16.08 -12.51 -8.00
CA LEU A 169 -16.51 -11.59 -9.05
C LEU A 169 -15.42 -11.41 -10.12
N ILE A 170 -14.17 -11.15 -9.73
CA ILE A 170 -13.02 -10.98 -10.64
C ILE A 170 -12.89 -12.15 -11.62
N LEU A 171 -13.08 -13.38 -11.14
CA LEU A 171 -12.98 -14.59 -11.97
C LEU A 171 -14.04 -14.66 -13.07
N GLN A 172 -15.19 -14.01 -12.89
CA GLN A 172 -16.26 -13.96 -13.87
C GLN A 172 -16.07 -12.84 -14.90
N LEU A 173 -15.32 -11.78 -14.55
CA LEU A 173 -15.07 -10.64 -15.43
C LEU A 173 -14.18 -11.00 -16.62
N ASN A 174 -14.25 -10.19 -17.67
CA ASN A 174 -13.43 -10.33 -18.87
C ASN A 174 -12.00 -9.78 -18.67
N LEU A 175 -11.32 -10.22 -17.62
CA LEU A 175 -9.94 -9.86 -17.30
C LEU A 175 -8.98 -10.92 -17.85
N SER A 176 -7.70 -10.57 -18.01
CA SER A 176 -6.69 -11.53 -18.45
C SER A 176 -6.55 -12.68 -17.43
N GLU A 177 -6.20 -13.87 -17.92
CA GLU A 177 -6.01 -15.02 -17.01
C GLU A 177 -4.89 -14.77 -16.00
N SER A 178 -3.83 -14.04 -16.39
CA SER A 178 -2.78 -13.62 -15.45
C SER A 178 -3.33 -12.77 -14.30
N VAL A 179 -4.24 -11.82 -14.55
CA VAL A 179 -4.86 -11.01 -13.50
C VAL A 179 -5.70 -11.87 -12.56
N LYS A 180 -6.45 -12.81 -13.12
CA LYS A 180 -7.29 -13.75 -12.35
C LYS A 180 -6.44 -14.67 -11.47
N GLU A 181 -5.35 -15.22 -12.01
CA GLU A 181 -4.41 -16.06 -11.27
C GLU A 181 -3.74 -15.28 -10.13
N SER A 182 -3.28 -14.05 -10.37
CA SER A 182 -2.71 -13.17 -9.35
C SER A 182 -3.71 -12.85 -8.23
N ALA A 183 -4.97 -12.57 -8.58
CA ALA A 183 -6.03 -12.33 -7.61
C ALA A 183 -6.30 -13.58 -6.74
N GLN A 184 -6.34 -14.77 -7.34
CA GLN A 184 -6.47 -16.03 -6.60
C GLN A 184 -5.30 -16.27 -5.64
N GLN A 185 -4.06 -16.01 -6.07
CA GLN A 185 -2.88 -16.17 -5.21
C GLN A 185 -2.92 -15.23 -4.00
N LEU A 186 -3.29 -13.95 -4.19
CA LEU A 186 -3.45 -13.01 -3.08
C LEU A 186 -4.61 -13.41 -2.14
N ARG A 187 -5.69 -13.96 -2.69
CA ARG A 187 -6.80 -14.49 -1.89
C ARG A 187 -6.36 -15.67 -1.02
N GLU A 188 -5.56 -16.59 -1.57
CA GLU A 188 -5.03 -17.73 -0.83
C GLU A 188 -3.99 -17.31 0.21
N LEU A 189 -3.14 -16.32 -0.08
CA LEU A 189 -2.29 -15.66 0.94
C LEU A 189 -3.14 -15.14 2.10
N GLU A 190 -4.22 -14.41 1.80
CA GLU A 190 -5.06 -13.84 2.83
C GLU A 190 -5.72 -14.94 3.70
N LYS A 191 -6.20 -16.00 3.06
CA LYS A 191 -6.88 -17.13 3.70
C LYS A 191 -5.96 -17.96 4.60
N SER A 192 -4.82 -18.38 4.04
CA SER A 192 -3.97 -19.43 4.61
C SER A 192 -2.90 -18.86 5.54
N VAL A 193 -2.52 -17.59 5.36
CA VAL A 193 -1.45 -16.95 6.12
C VAL A 193 -1.96 -15.75 6.90
N ARG A 194 -2.40 -14.69 6.20
CA ARG A 194 -2.74 -13.42 6.87
C ARG A 194 -3.82 -13.60 7.92
N ASN A 195 -4.91 -14.29 7.59
CA ASN A 195 -6.05 -14.46 8.49
C ASN A 195 -5.66 -15.21 9.78
N PRO A 196 -4.97 -16.37 9.73
CA PRO A 196 -4.38 -16.97 10.91
C PRO A 196 -3.41 -16.04 11.66
N LEU A 197 -2.51 -15.32 10.98
CA LEU A 197 -1.53 -14.43 11.61
C LEU A 197 -2.13 -13.22 12.32
N ALA A 198 -3.31 -12.77 11.88
CA ALA A 198 -4.05 -11.69 12.53
C ALA A 198 -4.80 -12.15 13.80
N HIS A 199 -5.14 -13.44 13.90
CA HIS A 199 -5.93 -14.00 15.00
C HIS A 199 -5.12 -14.85 15.99
N LEU A 200 -3.93 -15.31 15.60
CA LEU A 200 -3.09 -16.22 16.38
C LEU A 200 -1.70 -15.61 16.63
N ILE A 201 -1.13 -15.98 17.78
CA ILE A 201 0.27 -15.70 18.11
C ILE A 201 1.05 -16.98 17.83
N LYS A 202 1.80 -17.00 16.72
CA LYS A 202 2.67 -18.12 16.34
C LYS A 202 3.98 -17.60 15.73
N PRO A 203 5.09 -18.34 15.84
CA PRO A 203 6.29 -18.03 15.08
C PRO A 203 5.97 -18.06 13.58
N PHE A 204 6.55 -17.13 12.84
CA PHE A 204 6.37 -17.02 11.39
C PHE A 204 7.56 -16.31 10.76
N ASP A 205 8.07 -16.88 9.68
CA ASP A 205 9.20 -16.41 8.89
C ASP A 205 8.99 -16.74 7.39
N GLU A 206 9.99 -16.46 6.57
CA GLU A 206 9.94 -16.65 5.11
C GLU A 206 9.80 -18.14 4.73
N ASP A 207 10.46 -19.03 5.47
CA ASP A 207 10.37 -20.48 5.27
C ASP A 207 8.94 -20.98 5.56
N GLU A 208 8.31 -20.48 6.62
CA GLU A 208 6.93 -20.81 6.95
C GLU A 208 5.93 -20.30 5.90
N LEU A 209 6.17 -19.09 5.38
CA LEU A 209 5.39 -18.53 4.27
C LEU A 209 5.50 -19.45 3.05
N HIS A 210 6.72 -19.74 2.60
CA HIS A 210 6.96 -20.56 1.41
C HIS A 210 6.42 -21.97 1.56
N ARG A 211 6.53 -22.58 2.75
CA ARG A 211 5.94 -23.89 3.05
C ARG A 211 4.42 -23.90 2.94
N THR A 212 3.77 -22.79 3.29
CA THR A 212 2.30 -22.67 3.30
C THR A 212 1.75 -22.36 1.91
N THR A 213 2.42 -21.48 1.16
CA THR A 213 1.89 -20.92 -0.09
C THR A 213 2.63 -21.38 -1.35
N GLY A 214 3.87 -21.85 -1.22
CA GLY A 214 4.78 -22.12 -2.33
C GLY A 214 5.50 -20.89 -2.88
N PHE A 215 5.33 -19.71 -2.30
CA PHE A 215 5.86 -18.43 -2.81
C PHE A 215 6.54 -17.61 -1.72
N SER A 216 7.42 -16.71 -2.13
CA SER A 216 8.08 -15.74 -1.24
C SER A 216 7.20 -14.53 -0.97
N SER A 217 7.53 -13.78 0.07
CA SER A 217 6.94 -12.48 0.39
C SER A 217 7.18 -11.45 -0.72
N GLN A 218 8.37 -11.47 -1.33
CA GLN A 218 8.71 -10.64 -2.48
C GLN A 218 7.78 -10.91 -3.68
N HIS A 219 7.47 -12.18 -3.96
CA HIS A 219 6.51 -12.56 -5.00
C HIS A 219 5.13 -11.93 -4.73
N PHE A 220 4.63 -11.99 -3.49
CA PHE A 220 3.35 -11.36 -3.16
C PHE A 220 3.38 -9.83 -3.25
N MET A 221 4.51 -9.21 -2.91
CA MET A 221 4.69 -7.77 -3.13
C MET A 221 4.62 -7.44 -4.63
N GLU A 222 5.26 -8.22 -5.48
CA GLU A 222 5.22 -8.06 -6.93
C GLU A 222 3.81 -8.21 -7.48
N LEU A 223 3.04 -9.22 -7.03
CA LEU A 223 1.63 -9.38 -7.43
C LEU A 223 0.78 -8.17 -7.06
N LEU A 224 0.98 -7.59 -5.86
CA LEU A 224 0.27 -6.37 -5.45
C LEU A 224 0.60 -5.19 -6.36
N ILE A 225 1.87 -5.00 -6.71
CA ILE A 225 2.30 -3.91 -7.59
C ILE A 225 1.78 -4.13 -9.01
N ASP A 226 1.95 -5.33 -9.57
CA ASP A 226 1.49 -5.69 -10.92
C ASP A 226 -0.01 -5.43 -11.07
N LEU A 227 -0.83 -5.95 -10.15
CA LEU A 227 -2.27 -5.74 -10.20
C LEU A 227 -2.67 -4.27 -9.98
N ALA A 228 -1.93 -3.51 -9.15
CA ALA A 228 -2.18 -2.09 -9.02
C ALA A 228 -1.88 -1.34 -10.33
N GLN A 229 -0.79 -1.69 -11.02
CA GLN A 229 -0.39 -1.10 -12.30
C GLN A 229 -1.39 -1.41 -13.42
N GLU A 230 -2.00 -2.60 -13.43
CA GLU A 230 -3.12 -2.94 -14.33
C GLU A 230 -4.32 -1.97 -14.18
N THR A 231 -4.46 -1.34 -13.00
CA THR A 231 -5.53 -0.35 -12.72
C THR A 231 -5.10 1.11 -12.93
N GLY A 232 -3.96 1.33 -13.59
CA GLY A 232 -3.42 2.67 -13.88
C GLY A 232 -2.56 3.29 -12.77
N ILE A 233 -2.31 2.58 -11.66
CA ILE A 233 -1.44 3.08 -10.59
C ILE A 233 0.02 3.05 -11.07
N VAL A 234 0.63 4.24 -11.20
CA VAL A 234 2.07 4.39 -11.40
C VAL A 234 2.80 4.06 -10.10
N TYR A 235 3.81 3.18 -10.18
CA TYR A 235 4.66 2.76 -9.08
C TYR A 235 6.14 2.80 -9.50
N GLN A 236 6.98 3.50 -8.72
CA GLN A 236 8.42 3.63 -8.95
C GLN A 236 9.16 2.45 -8.32
N ARG A 237 9.44 1.42 -9.13
CA ARG A 237 10.13 0.19 -8.69
C ARG A 237 11.63 0.39 -8.51
N GLU A 238 12.31 0.85 -9.56
CA GLU A 238 13.76 0.89 -9.62
C GLU A 238 14.29 2.22 -10.17
N PRO A 239 15.10 2.96 -9.40
CA PRO A 239 15.34 2.76 -7.96
C PRO A 239 14.05 2.94 -7.15
N PHE A 240 13.91 2.19 -6.04
CA PHE A 240 12.77 2.28 -5.13
C PHE A 240 12.59 3.71 -4.60
N TYR A 241 11.34 4.16 -4.46
CA TYR A 241 11.01 5.54 -4.08
C TYR A 241 11.73 6.01 -2.81
N PHE A 242 11.72 5.20 -1.75
CA PHE A 242 12.38 5.59 -0.51
C PHE A 242 13.91 5.56 -0.62
N ASP A 243 14.49 4.76 -1.52
CA ASP A 243 15.93 4.78 -1.79
C ASP A 243 16.32 6.06 -2.55
N LEU A 244 15.44 6.57 -3.44
CA LEU A 244 15.60 7.89 -4.06
C LEU A 244 15.57 9.01 -3.03
N ALA A 245 14.57 8.97 -2.13
CA ALA A 245 14.45 9.94 -1.04
C ALA A 245 15.69 9.91 -0.13
N ASN A 246 16.18 8.71 0.20
CA ASN A 246 17.38 8.54 1.02
C ASN A 246 18.63 9.14 0.38
N LYS A 247 18.84 8.96 -0.94
CA LYS A 247 19.95 9.60 -1.66
C LYS A 247 19.88 11.13 -1.62
N LEU A 248 18.66 11.69 -1.67
CA LEU A 248 18.47 13.13 -1.53
C LEU A 248 18.82 13.59 -0.11
N ILE A 249 18.36 12.87 0.91
CA ILE A 249 18.75 13.13 2.31
C ILE A 249 20.27 13.08 2.50
N GLU A 250 20.94 12.07 1.94
CA GLU A 250 22.40 11.93 1.98
C GLU A 250 23.12 13.15 1.41
N SER A 251 22.58 13.75 0.35
CA SER A 251 23.14 14.96 -0.27
C SER A 251 22.95 16.24 0.54
N LEU A 252 21.96 16.26 1.44
CA LEU A 252 21.62 17.40 2.31
C LEU A 252 22.35 17.37 3.67
N LEU A 253 23.03 16.26 4.00
CA LEU A 253 23.81 16.04 5.22
C LEU A 253 25.30 16.37 5.03
#